data_AF-A0A382YLB3-F1
#
_entry.id   AF-A0A382YLB3-F1
#
_cell.length_a   1.000
_cell.length_b   1.000
_cell.length_c   1.000
_cell.angle_alpha   90.00
_cell.angle_beta   90.00
_cell.angle_gamma   90.00
#
_symmetry.space_group_name_H-M   'P 1'
#
loop_
_entity.id
_entity.type
_entity.pdbx_description
1 polymer ?
#
loop_
_entity_poly.entity_id
_entity_poly.type
_entity_poly.pdbx_seq_one_letter_code
_entity_poly.pdbx_strand_id
1 'polypeptide(L)' 'MFMGDALTVIGLGYVGLPLSQEACRSGFQVTGLDVSTTVLDGLAAGRSHVDDLSD' A
#
# COMPACT_ATOMS: atom_id res chain seq x y z
N MET A 1 -9.51 22.39 0.34
CA MET A 1 -9.07 21.15 -0.32
C MET A 1 -9.70 20.03 0.48
N PHE A 2 -10.67 19.30 -0.08
CA PHE A 2 -11.22 18.14 0.62
C PHE A 2 -10.12 17.08 0.62
N MET A 3 -9.59 16.81 1.81
CA MET A 3 -8.67 15.70 2.02
C MET A 3 -9.49 14.43 1.75
N GLY A 4 -9.07 13.59 0.81
CA GLY A 4 -9.75 12.33 0.56
C GLY A 4 -9.86 11.52 1.85
N ASP A 5 -10.89 10.68 1.97
CA ASP A 5 -11.12 9.86 3.15
C ASP A 5 -9.85 9.07 3.51
N ALA A 6 -9.55 8.98 4.81
CA ALA A 6 -8.37 8.26 5.30
C ALA A 6 -8.66 6.76 5.36
N LEU A 7 -7.75 5.94 4.82
CA LEU A 7 -7.83 4.48 4.84
C LEU A 7 -6.55 3.90 5.44
N THR A 8 -6.68 2.99 6.40
CA THR A 8 -5.55 2.19 6.89
C THR A 8 -5.72 0.74 6.44
N VAL A 9 -4.70 0.19 5.79
CA VAL A 9 -4.66 -1.21 5.37
C VAL A 9 -3.64 -1.95 6.23
N ILE A 10 -4.10 -3.00 6.91
CA ILE A 10 -3.25 -3.85 7.77
C ILE A 10 -2.97 -5.16 7.03
N GLY A 11 -1.69 -5.44 6.80
CA GLY A 11 -1.19 -6.51 5.96
C GLY A 11 -1.00 -6.03 4.52
N LEU A 12 0.25 -6.00 4.07
CA LEU A 12 0.67 -5.49 2.75
C LEU A 12 1.12 -6.61 1.82
N GLY A 13 0.56 -7.81 1.98
CA GLY A 13 0.79 -8.92 1.07
C GLY A 13 -0.02 -8.81 -0.22
N TYR A 14 -0.22 -9.96 -0.86
CA TYR A 14 -0.85 -10.10 -2.19
C TYR A 14 -2.17 -9.36 -2.38
N VAL A 15 -3.02 -9.23 -1.35
CA VAL A 15 -4.30 -8.50 -1.47
C VAL A 15 -4.17 -7.06 -0.99
N GLY A 16 -3.51 -6.86 0.16
CA GLY A 16 -3.49 -5.55 0.81
C GLY A 16 -2.69 -4.50 0.04
N LEU A 17 -1.60 -4.89 -0.63
CA LEU A 17 -0.81 -3.96 -1.41
C LEU A 17 -1.51 -3.49 -2.70
N PRO A 18 -2.09 -4.36 -3.55
CA PRO A 18 -2.91 -3.92 -4.67
C PRO A 18 -4.14 -3.10 -4.25
N LEU A 19 -4.81 -3.49 -3.16
CA LEU A 19 -5.93 -2.72 -2.60
C LEU A 19 -5.48 -1.30 -2.21
N SER A 20 -4.33 -1.18 -1.55
CA SER A 20 -3.76 0.11 -1.16
C SER A 20 -3.46 0.97 -2.38
N GLN A 21 -2.91 0.38 -3.45
CA GLN A 21 -2.61 1.09 -4.70
C GLN A 21 -3.88 1.63 -5.37
N GLU A 22 -4.93 0.82 -5.48
CA GLU A 22 -6.20 1.23 -6.08
C GLU A 22 -6.95 2.25 -5.23
N ALA A 23 -6.88 2.16 -3.91
CA ALA A 23 -7.43 3.16 -3.01
C ALA A 23 -6.72 4.52 -3.16
N CYS A 24 -5.38 4.53 -3.27
CA CYS A 24 -4.63 5.73 -3.60
C CYS A 24 -5.08 6.33 -4.95
N ARG A 25 -5.23 5.50 -6.00
CA ARG A 25 -5.72 5.93 -7.33
C ARG A 25 -7.14 6.48 -7.28
N SER A 26 -7.97 5.99 -6.36
CA SER A 26 -9.34 6.44 -6.13
C SER A 26 -9.44 7.72 -5.28
N GLY A 27 -8.31 8.27 -4.82
CA GLY A 27 -8.24 9.53 -4.09
C GLY A 27 -8.21 9.42 -2.57
N PHE A 28 -8.10 8.21 -2.01
CA PHE A 28 -7.95 8.03 -0.57
C PHE A 28 -6.54 8.41 -0.09
N GLN A 29 -6.44 8.89 1.15
CA GLN A 29 -5.17 8.98 1.86
C GLN A 29 -4.90 7.63 2.55
N VAL A 30 -4.01 6.82 1.99
CA VAL A 30 -3.77 5.45 2.45
C VAL A 30 -2.53 5.36 3.33
N THR A 31 -2.67 4.73 4.50
CA THR A 31 -1.55 4.26 5.33
C THR A 31 -1.50 2.74 5.31
N GLY A 32 -0.36 2.18 4.88
CA GLY A 32 -0.11 0.75 4.92
C GLY A 32 0.63 0.34 6.19
N LEU A 33 0.20 -0.74 6.85
CA LEU A 33 0.85 -1.31 8.02
C LEU A 33 1.14 -2.79 7.79
N ASP A 34 2.35 -3.22 8.10
CA ASP A 34 2.73 -4.63 8.10
C ASP A 34 3.66 -4.91 9.30
N VAL A 35 3.68 -6.15 9.78
CA VAL A 35 4.57 -6.58 10.86
C VAL A 35 5.96 -6.97 10.33
N SER A 36 6.06 -7.26 9.04
CA SER A 36 7.31 -7.64 8.37
C SER A 36 8.13 -6.41 8.00
N THR A 37 9.23 -6.18 8.70
CA THR A 37 10.18 -5.12 8.37
C THR A 37 10.75 -5.29 6.96
N THR A 38 10.97 -6.53 6.50
CA THR A 38 11.43 -6.82 5.14
C THR A 38 10.46 -6.29 4.07
N VAL A 39 9.16 -6.44 4.29
CA VAL A 39 8.12 -5.90 3.39
C VAL A 39 8.17 -4.38 3.40
N LEU A 40 8.21 -3.77 4.58
CA LEU A 40 8.23 -2.32 4.73
C LEU A 40 9.48 -1.69 4.10
N ASP A 41 10.66 -2.26 4.33
CA ASP A 41 11.92 -1.78 3.77
C ASP A 41 11.97 -1.91 2.24
N GLY A 42 11.40 -3.00 1.70
CA GLY A 42 11.23 -3.18 0.26
C GLY A 42 10.36 -2.09 -0.35
N LEU A 43 9.17 -1.90 0.20
CA LEU A 43 8.19 -0.90 -0.28
C LEU A 43 8.70 0.53 -0.13
N ALA A 44 9.35 0.86 1.00
CA ALA A 44 9.97 2.17 1.22
C ALA A 44 11.10 2.46 0.20
N ALA A 45 11.73 1.42 -0.33
CA ALA A 45 12.72 1.52 -1.40
C ALA A 45 12.12 1.40 -2.82
N GLY A 46 10.79 1.47 -2.95
CA GLY A 46 10.07 1.40 -4.22
C GLY A 46 10.04 0.01 -4.85
N ARG A 47 10.26 -1.07 -4.09
CA ARG A 47 10.22 -2.45 -4.57
C ARG A 47 9.01 -3.19 -4.02
N SER A 48 8.14 -3.64 -4.91
CA SER A 48 7.08 -4.58 -4.57
C SER A 48 7.65 -5.98 -4.32
N HIS A 49 7.12 -6.68 -3.31
CA HIS A 49 7.33 -8.12 -3.12
C HIS A 49 6.16 -8.95 -3.68
N VAL A 50 5.18 -8.27 -4.28
CA VAL A 50 4.03 -8.86 -4.99
C VAL A 50 4.30 -8.68 -6.48
N ASP A 51 4.49 -9.80 -7.18
CA ASP A 51 4.94 -9.84 -8.58
C ASP A 51 3.91 -9.26 -9.58
N ASP A 52 2.63 -9.23 -9.23
CA ASP A 52 1.54 -8.79 -10.11
C ASP A 52 1.26 -7.27 -10.07
N LEU A 53 2.10 -6.50 -9.38
CA LEU A 53 2.02 -5.03 -9.40
C LEU A 53 3.06 -4.47 -10.35
N SER A 54 2.61 -3.80 -11.41
CA SER A 54 3.50 -3.03 -12.28
C SER A 54 3.90 -1.72 -11.59
N ASP A 55 5.20 -1.48 -11.51
CA ASP A 55 5.84 -0.25 -11.03
C ASP A 55 5.31 1.03 -11.72
#